data_AF-A0A610TBN4-F1
#
_entry.id   AF-A0A610TBN4-F1
#
_cell.length_a   1.000
_cell.length_b   1.000
_cell.length_c   1.000
_cell.angle_alpha   90.00
_cell.angle_beta   90.00
_cell.angle_gamma   90.00
#
_symmetry.space_group_name_H-M   'P 1'
#
loop_
_entity.id
_entity.type
_entity.pdbx_description
1 polymer ?
#
loop_
_entity_poly.entity_id
_entity_poly.type
_entity_poly.pdbx_seq_one_letter_code
_entity_poly.pdbx_strand_id
1 'polypeptide(L)'
;ILQTYLDSQADIYLCDRKETGCDLVEIRNPHRSWLRTDDELYVFNNNLDREIYLSRCLSIGGVFSYLSSLIVKKERWDAIDFDASYIGTSYPHVFIMMSVFNTPGCLLHYISKPLVICRGDNDSFEKKGKARRILIDFIAYLKLANDFYSKNISLKRAFENVLLKERPWLYTTLAMACYGNSDEKRDLSEFYAKLGCNKNMINTVLRFGKLAYAVKNITVLKNFTKRIIK
;
A
#
# COMPACT_ATOMS: atom_id res chain seq x y z
N ILE A 1 -2.65 -24.98 15.81
CA ILE A 1 -2.74 -23.50 15.84
C ILE A 1 -2.92 -22.93 14.43
N LEU A 2 -2.08 -23.23 13.42
CA LEU A 2 -2.35 -22.72 12.05
C LEU A 2 -3.61 -23.33 11.40
N GLN A 3 -3.86 -24.62 11.66
CA GLN A 3 -5.02 -25.34 11.12
C GLN A 3 -6.37 -24.69 11.53
N THR A 4 -6.46 -24.14 12.74
CA THR A 4 -7.72 -23.57 13.27
C THR A 4 -8.16 -22.31 12.54
N TYR A 5 -7.24 -21.59 11.88
CA TYR A 5 -7.64 -20.47 11.03
C TYR A 5 -8.48 -20.95 9.83
N LEU A 6 -8.18 -22.13 9.28
CA LEU A 6 -8.85 -22.68 8.11
C LEU A 6 -10.29 -23.17 8.40
N ASP A 7 -10.64 -23.37 9.67
CA ASP A 7 -11.99 -23.78 10.09
C ASP A 7 -13.05 -22.73 9.70
N SER A 8 -12.65 -21.47 9.58
CA SER A 8 -13.52 -20.37 9.12
C SER A 8 -14.01 -20.53 7.68
N GLN A 9 -13.35 -21.35 6.85
CA GLN A 9 -13.65 -21.52 5.43
C GLN A 9 -13.79 -20.17 4.69
N ALA A 10 -12.95 -19.19 5.04
CA ALA A 10 -12.99 -17.85 4.47
C ALA A 10 -12.65 -17.86 2.98
N ASP A 11 -13.23 -16.93 2.23
CA ASP A 11 -12.92 -16.74 0.81
C ASP A 11 -11.52 -16.15 0.62
N ILE A 12 -11.11 -15.29 1.55
CA ILE A 12 -9.81 -14.64 1.61
C ILE A 12 -9.21 -14.84 3.01
N TYR A 13 -7.95 -15.25 3.08
CA TYR A 13 -7.12 -15.10 4.27
C TYR A 13 -6.05 -14.06 3.97
N LEU A 14 -5.91 -13.09 4.87
CA LEU A 14 -4.88 -12.07 4.81
C LEU A 14 -4.05 -12.15 6.07
N CYS A 15 -2.75 -12.46 5.95
CA CYS A 15 -1.83 -12.45 7.07
C CYS A 15 -0.89 -11.24 7.05
N ASP A 16 -0.36 -10.87 8.20
CA ASP A 16 0.70 -9.84 8.27
C ASP A 16 2.04 -10.37 7.72
N ARG A 17 2.99 -9.45 7.50
CA ARG A 17 4.38 -9.79 7.15
C ARG A 17 5.37 -9.27 8.18
N LYS A 18 6.46 -10.01 8.34
CA LYS A 18 7.68 -9.56 9.02
C LYS A 18 8.64 -9.02 7.98
N GLU A 19 9.05 -7.77 8.10
CA GLU A 19 10.01 -7.17 7.18
C GLU A 19 11.45 -7.38 7.63
N THR A 20 12.31 -7.65 6.67
CA THR A 20 13.74 -7.82 6.89
C THR A 20 14.55 -7.07 5.83
N GLY A 21 15.80 -6.74 6.14
CA GLY A 21 16.77 -6.27 5.13
C GLY A 21 17.18 -7.40 4.18
N CYS A 22 17.99 -7.08 3.18
CA CYS A 22 18.55 -8.08 2.27
C CYS A 22 19.39 -9.16 2.99
N ASP A 23 19.91 -8.83 4.17
CA ASP A 23 20.65 -9.66 5.12
C ASP A 23 19.76 -10.46 6.08
N LEU A 24 18.43 -10.40 5.91
CA LEU A 24 17.42 -11.00 6.77
C LEU A 24 17.38 -10.45 8.20
N VAL A 25 18.06 -9.33 8.48
CA VAL A 25 17.96 -8.64 9.77
C VAL A 25 16.59 -7.97 9.85
N GLU A 26 15.92 -8.16 10.99
CA GLU A 26 14.57 -7.63 11.22
C GLU A 26 14.54 -6.11 11.18
N ILE A 27 13.65 -5.57 10.34
CA ILE A 27 13.36 -4.14 10.30
C ILE A 27 12.15 -3.90 11.21
N ARG A 28 12.40 -3.35 12.40
CA ARG A 28 11.33 -3.01 13.35
C ARG A 28 10.71 -1.68 12.97
N ASN A 29 9.49 -1.74 12.43
CA ASN A 29 8.68 -0.56 12.20
C ASN A 29 7.26 -0.80 12.73
N PRO A 30 6.84 -0.12 13.82
CA PRO A 30 5.56 -0.36 14.48
C PRO A 30 4.33 -0.01 13.61
N HIS A 31 4.52 0.66 12.47
CA HIS A 31 3.43 1.10 11.59
C HIS A 31 3.13 0.14 10.42
N ARG A 32 3.48 -1.14 10.53
CA ARG A 32 3.45 -2.05 9.37
C ARG A 32 2.49 -3.23 9.43
N SER A 33 1.66 -3.33 10.46
CA SER A 33 0.48 -4.21 10.37
C SER A 33 -0.47 -3.71 9.28
N TRP A 34 -1.17 -4.64 8.64
CA TRP A 34 -2.19 -4.31 7.64
C TRP A 34 -3.39 -3.63 8.25
N LEU A 35 -3.83 -4.10 9.42
CA LEU A 35 -5.00 -3.57 10.11
C LEU A 35 -4.66 -3.22 11.56
N ARG A 36 -5.42 -2.27 12.11
CA ARG A 36 -5.39 -1.92 13.55
C ARG A 36 -6.32 -2.81 14.37
N THR A 37 -6.13 -4.12 14.29
CA THR A 37 -6.92 -5.13 15.01
C THR A 37 -6.09 -6.41 15.18
N ASP A 38 -6.54 -7.31 16.05
CA ASP A 38 -6.01 -8.67 16.17
C ASP A 38 -6.65 -9.59 15.10
N ASP A 39 -6.50 -10.90 15.27
CA ASP A 39 -7.13 -11.89 14.39
C ASP A 39 -8.66 -11.70 14.38
N GLU A 40 -9.26 -11.59 13.19
CA GLU A 40 -10.68 -11.28 13.05
C GLU A 40 -11.27 -11.83 11.75
N LEU A 41 -12.47 -12.40 11.85
CA LEU A 41 -13.27 -12.83 10.70
C LEU A 41 -14.27 -11.73 10.34
N TYR A 42 -14.19 -11.26 9.10
CA TYR A 42 -15.08 -10.27 8.53
C TYR A 42 -16.09 -10.93 7.58
N VAL A 43 -17.35 -10.52 7.70
CA VAL A 43 -18.45 -10.92 6.82
C VAL A 43 -18.97 -9.69 6.12
N PHE A 44 -18.86 -9.62 4.79
CA PHE A 44 -19.20 -8.43 4.01
C PHE A 44 -20.57 -8.52 3.35
N ASN A 45 -21.62 -8.36 4.16
CA ASN A 45 -23.02 -8.42 3.70
C ASN A 45 -23.44 -7.14 2.98
N ASN A 46 -22.85 -6.00 3.34
CA ASN A 46 -23.21 -4.69 2.79
C ASN A 46 -21.99 -3.75 2.64
N ASN A 47 -22.23 -2.52 2.20
CA ASN A 47 -21.16 -1.52 2.02
C ASN A 47 -20.61 -0.98 3.35
N LEU A 48 -21.44 -0.89 4.40
CA LEU A 48 -21.01 -0.41 5.71
C LEU A 48 -19.96 -1.35 6.33
N ASP A 49 -20.14 -2.66 6.19
CA ASP A 49 -19.15 -3.66 6.64
C ASP A 49 -17.76 -3.40 6.00
N ARG A 50 -17.77 -3.07 4.69
CA ARG A 50 -16.55 -2.76 3.93
C ARG A 50 -15.94 -1.43 4.35
N GLU A 51 -16.76 -0.41 4.57
CA GLU A 51 -16.29 0.90 5.06
C GLU A 51 -15.61 0.77 6.44
N ILE A 52 -16.20 -0.02 7.34
CA ILE A 52 -15.62 -0.31 8.65
C ILE A 52 -14.27 -1.02 8.49
N TYR A 53 -14.18 -2.06 7.65
CA TYR A 53 -12.92 -2.75 7.37
C TYR A 53 -11.85 -1.80 6.81
N LEU A 54 -12.16 -1.03 5.77
CA LEU A 54 -11.23 -0.08 5.15
C LEU A 54 -10.77 1.00 6.14
N SER A 55 -11.63 1.42 7.08
CA SER A 55 -11.25 2.36 8.13
C SER A 55 -10.17 1.81 9.06
N ARG A 56 -10.11 0.47 9.24
CA ARG A 56 -9.13 -0.24 10.07
C ARG A 56 -7.81 -0.54 9.34
N CYS A 57 -7.81 -0.56 8.01
CA CYS A 57 -6.58 -0.73 7.22
C CYS A 57 -5.59 0.42 7.51
N LEU A 58 -4.34 0.08 7.75
CA LEU A 58 -3.23 1.00 8.03
C LEU A 58 -2.32 1.22 6.82
N SER A 59 -2.42 0.36 5.81
CA SER A 59 -1.59 0.36 4.60
C SER A 59 -2.35 -0.30 3.45
N ILE A 60 -1.83 -0.14 2.23
CA ILE A 60 -2.39 -0.86 1.07
C ILE A 60 -2.19 -2.38 1.15
N GLY A 61 -1.41 -2.88 2.12
CA GLY A 61 -1.36 -4.31 2.47
C GLY A 61 -2.72 -4.85 2.93
N GLY A 62 -3.48 -4.04 3.67
CA GLY A 62 -4.87 -4.34 4.08
C GLY A 62 -5.86 -4.41 2.91
N VAL A 63 -5.44 -3.93 1.74
CA VAL A 63 -6.18 -4.05 0.48
C VAL A 63 -5.29 -4.72 -0.57
N PHE A 64 -4.64 -5.80 -0.13
CA PHE A 64 -4.06 -6.88 -0.94
C PHE A 64 -2.83 -6.53 -1.77
N SER A 65 -2.13 -5.43 -1.48
CA SER A 65 -0.94 -5.02 -2.26
C SER A 65 0.19 -6.05 -2.28
N TYR A 66 0.31 -6.90 -1.25
CA TYR A 66 1.40 -7.86 -1.10
C TYR A 66 0.93 -9.29 -1.34
N LEU A 67 1.23 -9.81 -2.52
CA LEU A 67 0.72 -11.11 -2.98
C LEU A 67 1.06 -12.27 -2.04
N SER A 68 2.26 -12.28 -1.47
CA SER A 68 2.73 -13.41 -0.64
C SER A 68 1.96 -13.58 0.67
N SER A 69 1.20 -12.57 1.11
CA SER A 69 0.38 -12.64 2.32
C SER A 69 -1.09 -12.99 2.07
N LEU A 70 -1.42 -13.44 0.87
CA LEU A 70 -2.78 -13.74 0.44
C LEU A 70 -2.97 -15.22 0.24
N ILE A 71 -4.07 -15.73 0.79
CA ILE A 71 -4.62 -17.03 0.43
C ILE A 71 -6.06 -16.78 0.02
N VAL A 72 -6.47 -17.36 -1.10
CA VAL A 72 -7.80 -17.15 -1.67
C VAL A 72 -8.34 -18.49 -2.12
N LYS A 73 -9.65 -18.71 -1.95
CA LYS A 73 -10.29 -19.90 -2.49
C LYS A 73 -10.17 -19.89 -4.02
N LYS A 74 -9.67 -20.99 -4.58
CA LYS A 74 -9.47 -21.15 -6.02
C LYS A 74 -10.75 -20.88 -6.81
N GLU A 75 -11.89 -21.40 -6.36
CA GLU A 75 -13.19 -21.18 -7.01
C GLU A 75 -13.59 -19.71 -7.07
N ARG A 76 -13.22 -18.90 -6.06
CA ARG A 76 -13.48 -17.46 -6.04
C ARG A 76 -12.55 -16.72 -6.99
N TRP A 77 -11.28 -17.11 -7.04
CA TRP A 77 -10.29 -16.55 -7.95
C TRP A 77 -10.65 -16.81 -9.41
N ASP A 78 -10.98 -18.06 -9.75
CA ASP A 78 -11.30 -18.48 -11.12
C ASP A 78 -12.63 -17.92 -11.62
N ALA A 79 -13.54 -17.54 -10.72
CA ALA A 79 -14.83 -16.94 -11.06
C ALA A 79 -14.71 -15.45 -11.46
N ILE A 80 -13.55 -14.81 -11.26
CA ILE A 80 -13.38 -13.40 -11.62
C ILE A 80 -13.05 -13.25 -13.10
N ASP A 81 -13.87 -12.48 -13.81
CA ASP A 81 -13.52 -12.00 -15.14
C ASP A 81 -12.44 -10.91 -15.03
N PHE A 82 -11.26 -11.20 -15.56
CA PHE A 82 -10.09 -10.34 -15.39
C PHE A 82 -10.07 -9.19 -16.40
N ASP A 83 -10.07 -7.96 -15.90
CA ASP A 83 -9.87 -6.77 -16.73
C ASP A 83 -8.39 -6.65 -17.13
N ALA A 84 -8.11 -6.95 -18.41
CA ALA A 84 -6.78 -6.87 -19.00
C ALA A 84 -6.14 -5.47 -18.91
N SER A 85 -6.91 -4.40 -18.66
CA SER A 85 -6.38 -3.05 -18.43
C SER A 85 -5.52 -2.95 -17.17
N TYR A 86 -5.56 -3.93 -16.28
CA TYR A 86 -4.69 -4.02 -15.10
C TYR A 86 -3.31 -4.64 -15.39
N ILE A 87 -3.09 -5.21 -16.58
CA ILE A 87 -1.77 -5.70 -16.98
C ILE A 87 -0.79 -4.53 -17.04
N GLY A 88 0.37 -4.68 -16.39
CA GLY A 88 1.41 -3.65 -16.33
C GLY A 88 1.22 -2.58 -15.24
N THR A 89 0.15 -2.66 -14.44
CA THR A 89 -0.07 -1.75 -13.29
C THR A 89 0.74 -2.12 -12.04
N SER A 90 1.47 -3.24 -12.07
CA SER A 90 2.07 -3.92 -10.91
C SER A 90 1.07 -4.47 -9.89
N TYR A 91 -0.24 -4.28 -10.09
CA TYR A 91 -1.28 -4.72 -9.18
C TYR A 91 -2.42 -5.52 -9.87
N PRO A 92 -2.16 -6.39 -10.86
CA PRO A 92 -3.23 -7.19 -11.48
C PRO A 92 -3.90 -8.15 -10.48
N HIS A 93 -3.14 -8.69 -9.51
CA HIS A 93 -3.70 -9.54 -8.46
C HIS A 93 -4.62 -8.76 -7.53
N VAL A 94 -4.36 -7.47 -7.26
CA VAL A 94 -5.21 -6.65 -6.39
C VAL A 94 -6.59 -6.47 -7.02
N PHE A 95 -6.68 -6.30 -8.34
CA PHE A 95 -7.97 -6.26 -9.01
C PHE A 95 -8.79 -7.52 -8.72
N ILE A 96 -8.20 -8.70 -8.90
CA ILE A 96 -8.88 -9.98 -8.65
C ILE A 96 -9.35 -10.07 -7.19
N MET A 97 -8.47 -9.75 -6.24
CA MET A 97 -8.78 -9.82 -4.81
C MET A 97 -9.85 -8.81 -4.40
N MET A 98 -9.82 -7.60 -4.97
CA MET A 98 -10.86 -6.59 -4.76
C MET A 98 -12.20 -7.02 -5.38
N SER A 99 -12.20 -7.72 -6.51
CA SER A 99 -13.42 -8.31 -7.09
C SER A 99 -14.03 -9.37 -6.17
N VAL A 100 -13.21 -10.25 -5.58
CA VAL A 100 -13.68 -11.21 -4.57
C VAL A 100 -14.21 -10.48 -3.33
N PHE A 101 -13.44 -9.53 -2.79
CA PHE A 101 -13.84 -8.73 -1.62
C PHE A 101 -15.18 -7.99 -1.80
N ASN A 102 -15.45 -7.51 -3.02
CA ASN A 102 -16.70 -6.80 -3.34
C ASN A 102 -17.89 -7.74 -3.64
N THR A 103 -17.70 -9.06 -3.62
CA THR A 103 -18.80 -10.02 -3.76
C THR A 103 -19.67 -10.04 -2.49
N PRO A 104 -21.01 -10.00 -2.59
CA PRO A 104 -21.89 -10.10 -1.44
C PRO A 104 -21.61 -11.35 -0.59
N GLY A 105 -21.52 -11.18 0.73
CA GLY A 105 -21.25 -12.28 1.65
C GLY A 105 -19.81 -12.80 1.64
N CYS A 106 -18.87 -12.08 1.01
CA CYS A 106 -17.45 -12.43 1.06
C CYS A 106 -16.99 -12.56 2.52
N LEU A 107 -16.31 -13.67 2.81
CA LEU A 107 -15.67 -13.93 4.10
C LEU A 107 -14.17 -13.63 4.01
N LEU A 108 -13.67 -12.77 4.90
CA LEU A 108 -12.24 -12.47 5.00
C LEU A 108 -11.75 -12.74 6.41
N HIS A 109 -10.78 -13.62 6.55
CA HIS A 109 -10.12 -13.86 7.83
C HIS A 109 -8.77 -13.14 7.86
N TYR A 110 -8.68 -12.11 8.68
CA TYR A 110 -7.42 -11.42 8.95
C TYR A 110 -6.67 -12.14 10.06
N ILE A 111 -5.39 -12.42 9.82
CA ILE A 111 -4.47 -13.06 10.75
C ILE A 111 -3.36 -12.05 11.05
N SER A 112 -3.41 -11.41 12.22
CA SER A 112 -2.45 -10.37 12.64
C SER A 112 -1.04 -10.92 12.86
N LYS A 113 -0.91 -12.24 12.96
CA LYS A 113 0.41 -12.88 13.05
C LYS A 113 1.20 -12.71 11.73
N PRO A 114 2.48 -12.29 11.79
CA PRO A 114 3.31 -12.15 10.61
C PRO A 114 3.80 -13.52 10.12
N LEU A 115 3.00 -14.19 9.30
CA LEU A 115 3.30 -15.54 8.79
C LEU A 115 4.28 -15.54 7.61
N VAL A 116 4.56 -14.38 7.03
CA VAL A 116 5.42 -14.23 5.84
C VAL A 116 6.62 -13.37 6.17
N ILE A 117 7.81 -13.81 5.78
CA ILE A 117 9.03 -13.00 5.86
C ILE A 117 9.22 -12.27 4.53
N CYS A 118 9.15 -10.95 4.56
CA CYS A 118 9.35 -10.08 3.43
C CYS A 118 10.76 -9.50 3.46
N ARG A 119 11.63 -10.07 2.61
CA ARG A 119 12.96 -9.52 2.37
C ARG A 119 12.85 -8.24 1.54
N GLY A 120 13.22 -7.11 2.13
CA GLY A 120 13.32 -5.80 1.50
C GLY A 120 14.57 -5.64 0.64
N ASP A 121 14.77 -4.43 0.12
CA ASP A 121 15.92 -4.03 -0.70
C ASP A 121 16.19 -4.90 -1.96
N ASN A 122 15.17 -5.66 -2.38
CA ASN A 122 15.16 -6.48 -3.60
C ASN A 122 14.10 -5.98 -4.61
N ASP A 123 13.71 -4.71 -4.51
CA ASP A 123 12.61 -4.15 -5.30
C ASP A 123 12.99 -4.03 -6.78
N SER A 124 12.56 -5.00 -7.58
CA SER A 124 12.77 -5.00 -9.04
C SER A 124 12.11 -3.80 -9.75
N PHE A 125 11.12 -3.16 -9.12
CA PHE A 125 10.46 -1.96 -9.63
C PHE A 125 11.27 -0.68 -9.37
N GLU A 126 12.26 -0.72 -8.47
CA GLU A 126 13.15 0.41 -8.20
C GLU A 126 14.10 0.71 -9.38
N LYS A 127 14.19 -0.16 -10.40
CA LYS A 127 14.97 0.10 -11.62
C LYS A 127 14.59 1.41 -12.33
N LYS A 128 13.35 1.89 -12.16
CA LYS A 128 12.88 3.19 -12.68
C LYS A 128 12.95 4.33 -11.66
N GLY A 129 13.60 4.10 -10.52
CA GLY A 129 13.80 5.06 -9.44
C GLY A 129 12.70 5.03 -8.38
N LYS A 130 13.07 5.53 -7.19
CA LYS A 130 12.20 5.62 -6.01
C LYS A 130 10.95 6.46 -6.23
N ALA A 131 11.03 7.51 -7.03
CA ALA A 131 9.89 8.36 -7.36
C ALA A 131 8.84 7.59 -8.16
N ARG A 132 9.26 6.88 -9.22
CA ARG A 132 8.34 6.05 -10.00
C ARG A 132 7.69 4.96 -9.15
N ARG A 133 8.44 4.34 -8.23
CA ARG A 133 7.91 3.34 -7.30
C ARG A 133 6.76 3.87 -6.44
N ILE A 134 6.83 5.12 -5.99
CA ILE A 134 5.75 5.79 -5.26
C ILE A 134 4.53 5.98 -6.16
N LEU A 135 4.74 6.47 -7.40
CA LEU A 135 3.64 6.76 -8.33
C LEU A 135 2.85 5.52 -8.76
N ILE A 136 3.47 4.34 -8.80
CA ILE A 136 2.78 3.07 -9.13
C ILE A 136 1.58 2.86 -8.20
N ASP A 137 1.72 3.12 -6.90
CA ASP A 137 0.63 2.94 -5.94
C ASP A 137 -0.54 3.89 -6.24
N PHE A 138 -0.25 5.16 -6.49
CA PHE A 138 -1.28 6.15 -6.82
C PHE A 138 -2.02 5.79 -8.11
N ILE A 139 -1.28 5.42 -9.16
CA ILE A 139 -1.87 5.07 -10.46
C ILE A 139 -2.82 3.88 -10.30
N ALA A 140 -2.38 2.81 -9.64
CA ALA A 140 -3.18 1.60 -9.50
C ALA A 140 -4.36 1.77 -8.54
N TYR A 141 -4.12 2.32 -7.35
CA TYR A 141 -5.16 2.42 -6.32
C TYR A 141 -6.22 3.50 -6.63
N LEU A 142 -5.86 4.57 -7.33
CA LEU A 142 -6.89 5.51 -7.82
C LEU A 142 -7.73 4.89 -8.96
N LYS A 143 -7.13 4.06 -9.83
CA LYS A 143 -7.89 3.29 -10.82
C LYS A 143 -8.86 2.33 -10.14
N LEU A 144 -8.38 1.50 -9.20
CA LEU A 144 -9.22 0.60 -8.38
C LEU A 144 -10.37 1.36 -7.68
N ALA A 145 -10.09 2.51 -7.07
CA ALA A 145 -11.10 3.32 -6.40
C ALA A 145 -12.22 3.77 -7.35
N ASN A 146 -11.87 4.16 -8.58
CA ASN A 146 -12.85 4.56 -9.59
C ASN A 146 -13.65 3.37 -10.12
N ASP A 147 -12.97 2.28 -10.45
CA ASP A 147 -13.59 1.13 -11.10
C ASP A 147 -14.57 0.42 -10.16
N PHE A 148 -14.21 0.26 -8.87
CA PHE A 148 -15.09 -0.39 -7.90
C PHE A 148 -16.09 0.57 -7.23
N TYR A 149 -15.72 1.85 -7.01
CA TYR A 149 -16.45 2.71 -6.08
C TYR A 149 -16.86 4.08 -6.64
N SER A 150 -16.75 4.33 -7.95
CA SER A 150 -17.18 5.61 -8.57
C SER A 150 -18.60 6.05 -8.20
N LYS A 151 -19.52 5.09 -8.00
CA LYS A 151 -20.92 5.34 -7.63
C LYS A 151 -21.19 5.40 -6.12
N ASN A 152 -20.23 4.97 -5.28
CA ASN A 152 -20.34 5.03 -3.82
C ASN A 152 -19.22 5.90 -3.24
N ILE A 153 -19.53 7.19 -3.03
CA ILE A 153 -18.58 8.20 -2.58
C ILE A 153 -18.00 7.86 -1.19
N SER A 154 -18.80 7.29 -0.28
CA SER A 154 -18.34 6.95 1.07
C SER A 154 -17.28 5.85 1.01
N LEU A 155 -17.60 4.75 0.33
CA LEU A 155 -16.69 3.62 0.17
C LEU A 155 -15.44 3.98 -0.63
N LYS A 156 -15.59 4.81 -1.68
CA LYS A 156 -14.47 5.36 -2.44
C LYS A 156 -13.51 6.13 -1.55
N ARG A 157 -14.02 7.05 -0.72
CA ARG A 157 -13.21 7.83 0.23
C ARG A 157 -12.56 6.93 1.28
N ALA A 158 -13.28 5.94 1.79
CA ALA A 158 -12.73 4.98 2.74
C ALA A 158 -11.53 4.22 2.14
N PHE A 159 -11.65 3.78 0.89
CA PHE A 159 -10.58 3.11 0.15
C PHE A 159 -9.39 4.05 -0.15
N GLU A 160 -9.67 5.27 -0.64
CA GLU A 160 -8.67 6.31 -0.90
C GLU A 160 -7.90 6.72 0.37
N ASN A 161 -8.56 6.71 1.53
CA ASN A 161 -7.91 6.96 2.81
C ASN A 161 -6.88 5.88 3.18
N VAL A 162 -7.03 4.64 2.70
CA VAL A 162 -6.01 3.59 2.89
C VAL A 162 -4.72 3.96 2.14
N LEU A 163 -4.85 4.49 0.93
CA LEU A 163 -3.71 5.00 0.16
C LEU A 163 -3.04 6.20 0.86
N LEU A 164 -3.81 7.10 1.48
CA LEU A 164 -3.25 8.21 2.26
C LEU A 164 -2.50 7.77 3.52
N LYS A 165 -2.90 6.63 4.12
CA LYS A 165 -2.15 6.02 5.24
C LYS A 165 -0.86 5.36 4.77
N GLU A 166 -0.88 4.67 3.63
CA GLU A 166 0.32 4.10 2.99
C GLU A 166 1.31 5.18 2.55
N ARG A 167 0.78 6.24 1.93
CA ARG A 167 1.54 7.37 1.37
C ARG A 167 1.12 8.67 2.05
N PRO A 168 1.51 8.91 3.32
CA PRO A 168 1.22 10.16 3.99
C PRO A 168 1.79 11.34 3.20
N TRP A 169 0.98 12.38 3.00
CA TRP A 169 1.29 13.45 2.05
C TRP A 169 2.64 14.11 2.32
N LEU A 170 2.97 14.41 3.58
CA LEU A 170 4.18 15.16 3.91
C LEU A 170 5.46 14.35 3.62
N TYR A 171 5.56 13.14 4.17
CA TYR A 171 6.73 12.27 3.99
C TYR A 171 6.92 11.86 2.54
N THR A 172 5.82 11.52 1.86
CA THR A 172 5.86 11.14 0.45
C THR A 172 6.25 12.32 -0.44
N THR A 173 5.72 13.51 -0.16
CA THR A 173 6.09 14.73 -0.90
C THR A 173 7.56 15.07 -0.70
N LEU A 174 8.11 14.96 0.52
CA LEU A 174 9.54 15.16 0.77
C LEU A 174 10.42 14.14 0.03
N ALA A 175 10.01 12.88 -0.01
CA ALA A 175 10.70 11.86 -0.81
C ALA A 175 10.67 12.21 -2.30
N MET A 176 9.50 12.55 -2.85
CA MET A 176 9.34 12.96 -4.24
C MET A 176 10.10 14.24 -4.56
N ALA A 177 10.22 15.16 -3.62
CA ALA A 177 11.00 16.37 -3.77
C ALA A 177 12.50 16.07 -3.98
N CYS A 178 13.02 15.05 -3.27
CA CYS A 178 14.40 14.57 -3.38
C CYS A 178 14.68 13.73 -4.63
N TYR A 179 13.79 12.81 -4.99
CA TYR A 179 14.07 11.77 -5.99
C TYR A 179 13.33 11.96 -7.33
N GLY A 180 12.26 12.77 -7.37
CA GLY A 180 11.40 12.91 -8.55
C GLY A 180 11.86 13.97 -9.54
N ASN A 181 11.58 13.73 -10.82
CA ASN A 181 11.70 14.74 -11.88
C ASN A 181 10.48 15.70 -11.90
N SER A 182 10.48 16.68 -12.80
CA SER A 182 9.43 17.70 -12.86
C SER A 182 8.03 17.13 -13.15
N ASP A 183 7.92 16.13 -14.03
CA ASP A 183 6.65 15.50 -14.39
C ASP A 183 6.12 14.65 -13.24
N GLU A 184 6.98 13.84 -12.62
CA GLU A 184 6.61 13.00 -11.48
C GLU A 184 6.14 13.81 -10.27
N LYS A 185 6.73 15.00 -10.07
CA LYS A 185 6.31 15.96 -9.04
C LYS A 185 4.95 16.57 -9.35
N ARG A 186 4.68 16.88 -10.62
CA ARG A 186 3.36 17.36 -11.08
C ARG A 186 2.30 16.29 -10.86
N ASP A 187 2.57 15.06 -11.28
CA ASP A 187 1.65 13.92 -11.14
C ASP A 187 1.28 13.68 -9.68
N LEU A 188 2.27 13.66 -8.78
CA LEU A 188 2.03 13.52 -7.34
C LEU A 188 1.12 14.62 -6.79
N SER A 189 1.38 15.87 -7.17
CA SER A 189 0.58 17.03 -6.74
C SER A 189 -0.88 16.90 -7.19
N GLU A 190 -1.11 16.40 -8.41
CA GLU A 190 -2.45 16.12 -8.92
C GLU A 190 -3.13 14.95 -8.22
N PHE A 191 -2.40 13.87 -7.91
CA PHE A 191 -2.94 12.76 -7.15
C PHE A 191 -3.39 13.17 -5.74
N TYR A 192 -2.55 13.91 -5.01
CA TYR A 192 -2.94 14.42 -3.70
C TYR A 192 -4.10 15.40 -3.76
N ALA A 193 -4.16 16.26 -4.79
CA ALA A 193 -5.30 17.14 -4.99
C ALA A 193 -6.61 16.37 -5.21
N LYS A 194 -6.59 15.28 -5.99
CA LYS A 194 -7.74 14.38 -6.17
C LYS A 194 -8.18 13.74 -4.85
N LEU A 195 -7.23 13.44 -3.96
CA LEU A 195 -7.46 12.91 -2.62
C LEU A 195 -7.87 13.98 -1.59
N GLY A 196 -8.15 15.21 -2.01
CA GLY A 196 -8.61 16.30 -1.13
C GLY A 196 -7.50 17.04 -0.38
N CYS A 197 -6.22 16.78 -0.68
CA CYS A 197 -5.12 17.53 -0.08
C CYS A 197 -4.91 18.90 -0.76
N ASN A 198 -4.39 19.88 0.00
CA ASN A 198 -4.16 21.22 -0.53
C ASN A 198 -2.97 21.25 -1.51
N LYS A 199 -3.26 21.41 -2.81
CA LYS A 199 -2.26 21.44 -3.90
C LYS A 199 -1.16 22.49 -3.69
N ASN A 200 -1.48 23.67 -3.16
CA ASN A 200 -0.51 24.73 -2.92
C ASN A 200 0.50 24.35 -1.84
N MET A 201 0.03 23.67 -0.79
CA MET A 201 0.89 23.14 0.26
C MET A 201 1.83 22.05 -0.27
N ILE A 202 1.30 21.10 -1.07
CA ILE A 202 2.12 20.07 -1.72
C ILE A 202 3.21 20.71 -2.59
N ASN A 203 2.83 21.64 -3.47
CA ASN A 203 3.77 22.33 -4.36
C ASN A 203 4.84 23.11 -3.61
N THR A 204 4.48 23.68 -2.47
CA THR A 204 5.42 24.39 -1.58
C THR A 204 6.46 23.41 -1.05
N VAL A 205 6.05 22.27 -0.47
CA VAL A 205 6.98 21.24 0.03
C VAL A 205 7.86 20.66 -1.08
N LEU A 206 7.31 20.44 -2.28
CA LEU A 206 8.07 19.95 -3.45
C LEU A 206 9.24 20.87 -3.84
N ARG A 207 9.12 22.18 -3.61
CA ARG A 207 10.22 23.14 -3.85
C ARG A 207 11.33 23.05 -2.80
N PHE A 208 10.99 22.67 -1.57
CA PHE A 208 11.94 22.58 -0.44
C PHE A 208 12.76 21.28 -0.40
N GLY A 209 12.45 20.27 -1.23
CA GLY A 209 13.21 19.01 -1.24
C GLY A 209 14.70 19.14 -1.53
N LYS A 210 15.13 20.19 -2.26
CA LYS A 210 16.55 20.44 -2.53
C LYS A 210 17.35 20.74 -1.25
N LEU A 211 16.73 21.42 -0.29
CA LEU A 211 17.32 21.67 1.04
C LEU A 211 17.39 20.38 1.86
N ALA A 212 16.34 19.56 1.85
CA ALA A 212 16.32 18.26 2.53
C ALA A 212 17.36 17.28 1.93
N TYR A 213 17.53 17.28 0.61
CA TYR A 213 18.54 16.50 -0.10
C TYR A 213 19.96 16.98 0.24
N ALA A 214 20.21 18.30 0.26
CA ALA A 214 21.48 18.88 0.67
C ALA A 214 21.84 18.50 2.12
N VAL A 215 20.89 18.59 3.06
CA VAL A 215 21.08 18.19 4.47
C VAL A 215 21.37 16.69 4.60
N LYS A 216 20.69 15.84 3.82
CA LYS A 216 20.96 14.39 3.78
C LYS A 216 22.38 14.11 3.30
N ASN A 217 22.82 14.74 2.21
CA ASN A 217 24.17 14.55 1.67
C ASN A 217 25.26 15.05 2.63
N ILE A 218 25.03 16.17 3.34
CA ILE A 218 25.94 16.64 4.39
C ILE A 218 26.04 15.62 5.54
N THR A 219 24.92 15.01 5.93
CA THR A 219 24.89 13.99 6.99
C THR A 219 25.60 12.70 6.56
N VAL A 220 25.38 12.26 5.31
CA VAL A 220 26.06 11.10 4.72
C VAL A 220 27.57 11.35 4.64
N LEU A 221 27.99 12.54 4.18
CA LEU A 221 29.39 12.93 4.10
C LEU A 221 30.05 12.95 5.49
N LYS A 222 29.36 13.50 6.51
CA LYS A 222 29.81 13.51 7.91
C LYS A 222 29.96 12.10 8.50
N ASN A 223 29.06 11.18 8.15
CA ASN A 223 29.14 9.79 8.62
C ASN A 223 30.23 9.00 7.89
N PHE A 224 30.49 9.32 6.62
CA PHE A 224 31.58 8.73 5.85
C PHE A 224 32.96 9.19 6.35
N THR A 225 33.14 10.49 6.63
CA THR A 225 34.39 11.00 7.22
C THR A 225 34.65 10.46 8.62
N LYS A 226 33.62 10.33 9.47
CA LYS A 226 33.75 9.64 10.78
C LYS A 226 34.17 8.18 10.68
N ARG A 227 33.89 7.50 9.56
CA ARG A 227 34.25 6.10 9.30
C ARG A 227 35.69 5.93 8.81
N ILE A 228 36.26 6.96 8.19
CA ILE A 228 37.65 6.99 7.69
C ILE A 228 38.63 7.41 8.80
N ILE A 229 38.17 8.20 9.78
CA ILE A 229 38.98 8.72 10.89
C ILE A 229 39.05 7.72 12.07
N LYS A 230 38.54 6.49 11.91
CA LYS A 230 38.56 5.43 12.91
C LYS A 230 39.31 4.21 12.38
#